data_AF-A0A8T5RHE8-F1
#
_entry.id   AF-A0A8T5RHE8-F1
#
_cell.length_a   1.000
_cell.length_b   1.000
_cell.length_c   1.000
_cell.angle_alpha   90.00
_cell.angle_beta   90.00
_cell.angle_gamma   90.00
#
_symmetry.space_group_name_H-M   'P 1'
#
loop_
_entity.id
_entity.type
_entity.pdbx_description
1 polymer ?
#
loop_
_entity_poly.entity_id
_entity_poly.type
_entity_poly.pdbx_seq_one_letter_code
_entity_poly.pdbx_strand_id
1 'polypeptide(L)'
;MNEKIKKVVTTGPPVSGMFAPDQENLVDPETHAELDYERCVQCGYCRLVCRVYNTTYAERDYAGGRNRILKSLAHKEIDFDKDKIIDAIYQCMLCGACRTVCPNGIDTLEVFQTYRHTAVKKGVMPEKLAVLRNSIVTNKNPFLESGTDRFNWCDSQ
;
A
#
# COMPACT_ATOMS: atom_id res chain seq x y z
N MET A 1 29.92 -14.26 6.14
CA MET A 1 28.82 -15.23 5.96
C MET A 1 28.35 -15.62 7.35
N ASN A 2 27.18 -15.13 7.75
CA ASN A 2 26.23 -15.75 8.69
C ASN A 2 25.46 -14.73 9.54
N GLU A 3 24.14 -14.82 9.33
CA GLU A 3 23.13 -15.04 10.37
C GLU A 3 23.10 -14.02 11.50
N LYS A 4 22.26 -12.99 11.31
CA LYS A 4 21.44 -12.38 12.37
C LYS A 4 20.51 -11.31 11.78
N ILE A 5 19.61 -11.71 10.89
CA ILE A 5 18.42 -10.88 10.61
C ILE A 5 17.44 -11.14 11.76
N LYS A 6 17.44 -10.21 12.71
CA LYS A 6 16.54 -10.21 13.87
C LYS A 6 15.10 -10.07 13.38
N LYS A 7 14.24 -10.93 13.93
CA LYS A 7 12.76 -10.91 13.85
C LYS A 7 12.22 -9.48 13.73
N VAL A 8 11.65 -9.13 12.59
CA VAL A 8 10.74 -7.99 12.48
C VAL A 8 9.42 -8.42 13.12
N VAL A 9 9.13 -7.84 14.27
CA VAL A 9 7.99 -8.17 15.12
C VAL A 9 6.71 -7.60 14.48
N THR A 10 5.95 -8.43 13.77
CA THR A 10 4.52 -8.20 13.51
C THR A 10 3.70 -9.01 14.52
N THR A 11 3.56 -8.53 15.76
CA THR A 11 2.72 -9.22 16.75
C THR A 11 1.28 -8.76 16.66
N GLY A 12 0.56 -9.29 15.68
CA GLY A 12 -0.77 -9.84 15.91
C GLY A 12 -0.70 -11.33 15.59
N PRO A 13 -1.28 -12.23 16.40
CA PRO A 13 -1.25 -13.65 16.07
C PRO A 13 -1.95 -13.87 14.72
N PRO A 14 -1.40 -14.73 13.83
CA PRO A 14 -2.07 -15.11 12.60
C PRO A 14 -3.41 -15.76 12.97
N VAL A 15 -4.51 -15.18 12.49
CA VAL A 15 -5.83 -15.83 12.55
C VAL A 15 -5.76 -17.09 11.68
N SER A 16 -5.96 -18.25 12.31
CA SER A 16 -5.88 -19.54 11.63
C SER A 16 -6.82 -19.59 10.42
N GLY A 17 -6.29 -19.91 9.24
CA GLY A 17 -7.08 -20.12 8.03
C GLY A 17 -7.23 -18.92 7.09
N MET A 18 -6.65 -17.76 7.42
CA MET A 18 -6.53 -16.65 6.46
C MET A 18 -5.21 -16.81 5.71
N PHE A 19 -5.26 -16.93 4.38
CA PHE A 19 -4.05 -16.85 3.53
C PHE A 19 -3.33 -15.55 3.87
N ALA A 20 -2.29 -15.62 4.70
CA ALA A 20 -1.35 -14.53 4.81
C ALA A 20 -0.76 -14.34 3.41
N PRO A 21 -0.72 -13.11 2.86
CA PRO A 21 0.11 -12.88 1.70
C PRO A 21 1.51 -13.39 2.07
N ASP A 22 2.08 -14.18 1.18
CA ASP A 22 3.42 -14.71 1.20
C ASP A 22 4.39 -13.69 1.78
N GLN A 23 4.71 -13.88 3.07
CA GLN A 23 5.53 -12.95 3.85
C GLN A 23 6.98 -12.88 3.30
N GLU A 24 7.35 -13.79 2.39
CA GLU A 24 8.64 -13.79 1.68
C GLU A 24 8.77 -12.66 0.65
N ASN A 25 7.68 -12.07 0.17
CA ASN A 25 7.70 -11.01 -0.85
C ASN A 25 7.30 -9.62 -0.34
N LEU A 26 7.21 -9.43 0.99
CA LEU A 26 7.00 -8.11 1.57
C LEU A 26 8.34 -7.34 1.60
N VAL A 27 8.70 -6.77 0.45
CA VAL A 27 9.91 -5.94 0.27
C VAL A 27 9.96 -4.86 1.36
N ASP A 28 11.09 -4.78 2.07
CA ASP A 28 11.29 -3.73 3.06
C ASP A 28 11.46 -2.38 2.34
N PRO A 29 10.77 -1.32 2.77
CA PRO A 29 10.90 0.01 2.18
C PRO A 29 12.30 0.63 2.21
N GLU A 30 13.18 0.18 3.11
CA GLU A 30 14.57 0.64 3.15
C GLU A 30 15.45 -0.05 2.10
N THR A 31 15.00 -1.17 1.54
CA THR A 31 15.58 -1.82 0.36
C THR A 31 15.13 -1.09 -0.91
N HIS A 32 15.62 0.15 -1.07
CA HIS A 32 15.53 0.93 -2.31
C HIS A 32 16.10 0.19 -3.54
N ALA A 33 16.92 -0.85 -3.32
CA ALA A 33 17.67 -1.54 -4.36
C ALA A 33 16.84 -2.47 -5.27
N GLU A 34 15.65 -2.92 -4.83
CA GLU A 34 14.83 -3.87 -5.62
C GLU A 34 13.66 -3.20 -6.34
N LEU A 35 13.21 -2.03 -5.87
CA LEU A 35 12.10 -1.31 -6.47
C LEU A 35 12.61 -0.43 -7.62
N ASP A 36 12.31 -0.83 -8.86
CA ASP A 36 12.70 -0.18 -10.12
C ASP A 36 12.10 1.24 -10.36
N TYR A 37 11.62 1.93 -9.31
CA TYR A 37 10.95 3.22 -9.42
C TYR A 37 11.87 4.33 -9.96
N GLU A 38 13.19 4.21 -9.80
CA GLU A 38 14.17 5.17 -10.32
C GLU A 38 14.20 5.23 -11.85
N ARG A 39 13.86 4.12 -12.52
CA ARG A 39 13.80 4.02 -13.99
C ARG A 39 12.64 4.83 -14.59
N CYS A 40 11.79 5.41 -13.76
CA CYS A 40 10.65 6.20 -14.22
C CYS A 40 11.10 7.51 -14.89
N VAL A 41 10.94 7.58 -16.22
CA VAL A 41 11.21 8.76 -17.06
C VAL A 41 10.02 9.71 -17.22
N GLN A 42 8.93 9.52 -16.47
CA GLN A 42 7.73 10.37 -16.51
C GLN A 42 7.06 10.45 -17.91
N CYS A 43 7.07 9.36 -18.68
CA CYS A 43 6.48 9.31 -20.03
C CYS A 43 4.95 9.48 -20.10
N GLY A 44 4.22 9.37 -18.98
CA GLY A 44 2.78 9.61 -18.94
C GLY A 44 1.88 8.46 -19.42
N TYR A 45 2.39 7.32 -19.90
CA TYR A 45 1.54 6.19 -20.33
C TYR A 45 0.58 5.69 -19.23
N CYS A 46 1.07 5.64 -18.01
CA CYS A 46 0.27 5.26 -16.84
C CYS A 46 -0.85 6.27 -16.50
N ARG A 47 -0.77 7.52 -16.98
CA ARG A 47 -1.80 8.56 -16.83
C ARG A 47 -3.04 8.19 -17.64
N LEU A 48 -2.86 7.68 -18.86
CA LEU A 48 -3.94 7.33 -19.79
C LEU A 48 -4.83 6.19 -19.30
N VAL A 49 -4.26 5.26 -18.52
CA VAL A 49 -4.99 4.08 -18.00
C VAL A 49 -5.48 4.24 -16.56
N CYS A 50 -5.10 5.32 -15.87
CA CYS A 50 -5.43 5.48 -14.46
C CYS A 50 -6.86 6.02 -14.28
N ARG A 51 -7.76 5.19 -13.76
CA ARG A 51 -9.16 5.59 -13.47
C ARG A 51 -9.27 6.69 -12.42
N VAL A 52 -8.37 6.68 -11.43
CA VAL A 52 -8.32 7.70 -10.38
C VAL A 52 -8.02 9.06 -11.00
N TYR A 53 -6.95 9.13 -11.81
CA TYR A 53 -6.58 10.34 -12.53
C TYR A 53 -7.68 10.85 -13.46
N ASN A 54 -8.39 9.96 -14.15
CA ASN A 54 -9.51 10.34 -15.02
C ASN A 54 -10.68 10.98 -14.26
N THR A 55 -10.71 10.83 -12.93
CA THR A 55 -11.73 11.42 -12.06
C THR A 55 -11.20 12.67 -11.36
N THR A 56 -9.97 12.61 -10.82
CA THR A 56 -9.42 13.69 -10.00
C THR A 56 -8.68 14.76 -10.83
N TYR A 57 -8.20 14.40 -12.02
CA TYR A 57 -7.33 15.21 -12.89
C TYR A 57 -6.05 15.75 -12.22
N ALA A 58 -5.72 15.26 -11.03
CA ALA A 58 -4.58 15.73 -10.26
C ALA A 58 -3.32 14.95 -10.63
N GLU A 59 -2.24 15.67 -10.92
CA GLU A 59 -0.97 15.09 -11.36
C GLU A 59 -0.40 14.07 -10.36
N ARG A 60 -0.64 14.28 -9.06
CA ARG A 60 -0.19 13.36 -7.99
C ARG A 60 -0.90 12.00 -7.97
N ASP A 61 -2.02 11.85 -8.68
CA ASP A 61 -2.95 10.72 -8.51
C ASP A 61 -2.81 9.61 -9.57
N TYR A 62 -1.82 9.66 -10.45
CA TYR A 62 -1.45 8.52 -11.31
C TYR A 62 -0.04 8.01 -10.97
N ALA A 63 0.39 6.91 -11.61
CA ALA A 63 1.62 6.23 -11.21
C ALA A 63 2.89 7.10 -11.36
N GLY A 64 2.99 7.91 -12.41
CA GLY A 64 4.13 8.81 -12.62
C GLY A 64 4.24 9.88 -11.53
N GLY A 65 3.13 10.56 -11.22
CA GLY A 65 3.10 11.54 -10.14
C GLY A 65 3.39 10.94 -8.76
N ARG A 66 2.86 9.75 -8.47
CA ARG A 66 3.21 9.01 -7.24
C ARG A 66 4.69 8.64 -7.19
N ASN A 67 5.28 8.21 -8.31
CA ASN A 67 6.71 7.93 -8.37
C ASN A 67 7.54 9.19 -8.14
N ARG A 68 7.10 10.37 -8.59
CA ARG A 68 7.80 11.63 -8.29
C ARG A 68 7.80 11.91 -6.79
N ILE A 69 6.66 11.73 -6.12
CA ILE A 69 6.57 11.86 -4.66
C ILE A 69 7.49 10.86 -3.97
N LEU A 70 7.48 9.59 -4.42
CA LEU A 70 8.33 8.54 -3.86
C LEU A 70 9.82 8.86 -4.01
N LYS A 71 10.25 9.36 -5.18
CA LYS A 71 11.64 9.79 -5.42
C LYS A 71 12.03 10.91 -4.45
N SER A 72 11.22 11.95 -4.31
CA SER A 72 11.52 13.04 -3.37
C SER A 72 11.58 12.57 -1.92
N LEU A 73 10.77 11.58 -1.52
CA LEU A 73 10.87 10.97 -0.19
C LEU A 73 12.12 10.12 -0.02
N ALA A 74 12.49 9.35 -1.05
CA ALA A 74 13.70 8.53 -1.05
C ALA A 74 14.97 9.41 -0.93
N HIS A 75 14.99 10.53 -1.64
CA HIS A 75 16.08 11.50 -1.59
C HIS A 75 16.01 12.45 -0.38
N LYS A 76 15.03 12.29 0.52
CA LYS A 76 14.81 13.14 1.69
C LYS A 76 14.65 14.63 1.35
N GLU A 77 14.12 14.92 0.17
CA GLU A 77 13.77 16.28 -0.27
C GLU A 77 12.46 16.75 0.38
N ILE A 78 11.58 15.79 0.68
CA ILE A 78 10.33 16.01 1.39
C ILE A 78 10.20 15.01 2.53
N ASP A 79 9.54 15.43 3.61
CA ASP A 79 9.18 14.55 4.71
C ASP A 79 7.87 13.81 4.42
N PHE A 80 7.65 12.69 5.12
CA PHE A 80 6.38 11.99 5.11
C PHE A 80 5.30 12.83 5.82
N ASP A 81 4.74 13.80 5.10
CA ASP A 81 3.60 14.60 5.57
C ASP A 81 2.30 13.77 5.48
N LYS A 82 1.69 13.54 6.65
CA LYS A 82 0.47 12.76 6.83
C LYS A 82 -0.68 13.29 5.97
N ASP A 83 -0.82 14.60 5.80
CA ASP A 83 -2.05 15.15 5.23
C ASP A 83 -2.03 15.19 3.70
N LYS A 84 -0.86 15.44 3.10
CA LYS A 84 -0.75 15.60 1.63
C LYS A 84 -0.29 14.35 0.90
N ILE A 85 0.55 13.54 1.56
CA ILE A 85 1.20 12.40 0.92
C ILE A 85 0.35 11.14 1.07
N ILE A 86 -0.31 10.94 2.23
CA ILE A 86 -1.24 9.80 2.41
C ILE A 86 -2.28 9.77 1.31
N ASP A 87 -2.92 10.90 1.03
CA ASP A 87 -4.00 10.95 0.05
C ASP A 87 -3.51 10.46 -1.32
N ALA A 88 -2.37 10.97 -1.81
CA ALA A 88 -1.83 10.55 -3.09
C ALA A 88 -1.62 9.02 -3.15
N ILE A 89 -1.09 8.40 -2.08
CA ILE A 89 -0.87 6.95 -1.99
C ILE A 89 -2.17 6.16 -1.91
N TYR A 90 -3.06 6.57 -1.02
CA TYR A 90 -4.24 5.82 -0.64
C TYR A 90 -5.40 5.98 -1.63
N GLN A 91 -5.34 7.00 -2.50
CA GLN A 91 -6.20 7.10 -3.68
C GLN A 91 -5.94 6.01 -4.72
N CYS A 92 -4.76 5.38 -4.74
CA CYS A 92 -4.48 4.28 -5.66
C CYS A 92 -5.39 3.07 -5.39
N MET A 93 -6.15 2.60 -6.39
CA MET A 93 -6.96 1.39 -6.19
C MET A 93 -6.16 0.07 -6.29
N LEU A 94 -4.84 0.14 -6.50
CA LEU A 94 -3.95 -1.01 -6.72
C LEU A 94 -4.44 -1.95 -7.84
N CYS A 95 -5.04 -1.40 -8.91
CA CYS A 95 -5.61 -2.21 -10.00
C CYS A 95 -4.59 -2.79 -10.99
N GLY A 96 -3.30 -2.42 -10.91
CA GLY A 96 -2.24 -2.96 -11.77
C GLY A 96 -2.23 -2.48 -13.23
N ALA A 97 -3.16 -1.64 -13.68
CA ALA A 97 -3.20 -1.18 -15.07
C ALA A 97 -1.91 -0.44 -15.50
N CYS A 98 -1.34 0.36 -14.61
CA CYS A 98 -0.10 1.12 -14.86
C CYS A 98 1.14 0.23 -15.01
N ARG A 99 1.21 -0.91 -14.32
CA ARG A 99 2.28 -1.92 -14.48
C ARG A 99 2.26 -2.48 -15.90
N THR A 100 1.07 -2.81 -16.40
CA THR A 100 0.89 -3.46 -17.71
C THR A 100 1.32 -2.58 -18.88
N VAL A 101 1.13 -1.26 -18.78
CA VAL A 101 1.44 -0.32 -19.87
C VAL A 101 2.80 0.38 -19.74
N CYS A 102 3.60 0.06 -18.72
CA CYS A 102 4.85 0.77 -18.49
C CYS A 102 5.92 0.37 -19.52
N PRO A 103 6.38 1.28 -20.40
CA PRO A 103 7.38 0.95 -21.42
C PRO A 103 8.76 0.66 -20.81
N ASN A 104 9.01 1.10 -19.59
CA ASN A 104 10.25 0.84 -18.86
C ASN A 104 10.22 -0.46 -18.03
N GLY A 105 9.10 -1.19 -18.06
CA GLY A 105 8.96 -2.46 -17.34
C GLY A 105 8.91 -2.35 -15.81
N ILE A 106 8.61 -1.16 -15.27
CA ILE A 106 8.56 -0.92 -13.82
C ILE A 106 7.32 -1.61 -13.24
N ASP A 107 7.50 -2.44 -12.20
CA ASP A 107 6.38 -2.96 -11.41
C ASP A 107 5.79 -1.88 -10.49
N THR A 108 5.04 -0.97 -11.10
CA THR A 108 4.38 0.11 -10.35
C THR A 108 3.38 -0.39 -9.31
N LEU A 109 2.86 -1.61 -9.44
CA LEU A 109 1.92 -2.16 -8.45
C LEU A 109 2.67 -2.50 -7.16
N GLU A 110 3.77 -3.25 -7.29
CA GLU A 110 4.64 -3.61 -6.18
C GLU A 110 5.23 -2.38 -5.49
N VAL A 111 5.67 -1.39 -6.27
CA VAL A 111 6.16 -0.10 -5.75
C VAL A 111 5.11 0.55 -4.84
N PHE A 112 3.84 0.63 -5.25
CA PHE A 112 2.80 1.28 -4.44
C PHE A 112 2.33 0.42 -3.25
N GLN A 113 2.35 -0.91 -3.37
CA GLN A 113 2.08 -1.81 -2.25
C GLN A 113 3.15 -1.65 -1.16
N THR A 114 4.42 -1.71 -1.57
CA THR A 114 5.55 -1.52 -0.66
C THR A 114 5.47 -0.15 0.01
N TYR A 115 5.12 0.89 -0.75
CA TYR A 115 5.00 2.23 -0.20
C TYR A 115 3.88 2.38 0.84
N ARG A 116 2.74 1.70 0.66
CA ARG A 116 1.69 1.62 1.70
C ARG A 116 2.18 0.90 2.94
N HIS A 117 2.94 -0.18 2.77
CA HIS A 117 3.54 -0.92 3.87
C HIS A 117 4.52 -0.03 4.66
N THR A 118 5.35 0.76 3.97
CA THR A 118 6.21 1.79 4.60
C THR A 118 5.42 2.78 5.43
N ALA A 119 4.35 3.33 4.86
CA ALA A 119 3.55 4.33 5.52
C ALA A 119 2.99 3.75 6.83
N VAL A 120 2.42 2.54 6.78
CA VAL A 120 1.92 1.83 7.97
C VAL A 120 3.02 1.59 9.01
N LYS A 121 4.21 1.12 8.60
CA LYS A 121 5.37 0.93 9.50
C LYS A 121 5.79 2.23 10.20
N LYS A 122 5.70 3.36 9.50
CA LYS A 122 5.99 4.70 10.05
C LYS A 122 4.84 5.29 10.88
N GLY A 123 3.76 4.56 11.10
CA GLY A 123 2.59 5.04 11.85
C GLY A 123 1.66 5.97 11.04
N VAL A 124 1.84 6.00 9.72
CA VAL A 124 1.15 6.90 8.79
C VAL A 124 0.12 6.08 8.01
N MET A 125 -1.16 6.21 8.37
CA MET A 125 -2.27 5.59 7.65
C MET A 125 -3.55 6.44 7.73
N PRO A 126 -4.48 6.30 6.78
CA PRO A 126 -5.80 6.90 6.88
C PRO A 126 -6.53 6.46 8.16
N GLU A 127 -7.17 7.41 8.83
CA GLU A 127 -7.88 7.17 10.11
C GLU A 127 -8.94 6.08 9.97
N LYS A 128 -9.72 6.09 8.88
CA LYS A 128 -10.75 5.07 8.61
C LYS A 128 -10.15 3.66 8.55
N LEU A 129 -8.94 3.52 8.01
CA LEU A 129 -8.24 2.23 7.97
C LEU A 129 -7.69 1.83 9.34
N ALA A 130 -7.29 2.79 10.17
CA ALA A 130 -6.89 2.53 11.55
C ALA A 130 -8.07 2.00 12.39
N VAL A 131 -9.25 2.60 12.25
CA VAL A 131 -10.49 2.15 12.90
C VAL A 131 -10.83 0.72 12.47
N LEU A 132 -10.81 0.46 11.15
CA LEU A 132 -11.04 -0.88 10.60
C LEU A 132 -10.04 -1.91 11.13
N ARG A 133 -8.75 -1.58 11.13
CA ARG A 133 -7.68 -2.43 11.67
C ARG A 133 -7.96 -2.79 13.13
N ASN A 134 -8.30 -1.80 13.96
CA ASN A 134 -8.57 -2.01 15.37
C ASN A 134 -9.75 -2.97 15.56
N SER A 135 -10.83 -2.78 14.81
CA SER A 135 -12.00 -3.66 14.83
C SER A 135 -11.67 -5.10 14.46
N ILE A 136 -10.86 -5.31 13.41
CA ILE A 136 -10.42 -6.65 13.02
C ILE A 136 -9.60 -7.30 14.14
N VAL A 137 -8.74 -6.54 14.83
CA VAL A 137 -7.90 -7.07 15.91
C VAL A 137 -8.74 -7.39 17.15
N THR A 138 -9.61 -6.48 17.58
CA THR A 138 -10.40 -6.58 18.82
C THR A 138 -11.63 -7.46 18.66
N ASN A 139 -12.44 -7.21 17.63
CA ASN A 139 -13.75 -7.82 17.46
C ASN A 139 -13.70 -9.05 16.55
N LYS A 140 -12.58 -9.28 15.84
CA LYS A 140 -12.48 -10.30 14.77
C LYS A 140 -13.51 -10.09 13.65
N ASN A 141 -13.95 -8.85 13.46
CA ASN A 141 -14.96 -8.46 12.50
C ASN A 141 -14.56 -7.12 11.86
N PRO A 142 -14.55 -6.98 10.51
CA PRO A 142 -14.26 -5.70 9.85
C PRO A 142 -15.41 -4.67 9.94
N PHE A 143 -16.63 -5.07 10.28
CA PHE A 143 -17.82 -4.20 10.24
C PHE A 143 -18.09 -3.43 11.53
N LEU A 144 -17.13 -3.33 12.46
CA LEU A 144 -17.30 -2.67 13.77
C LEU A 144 -18.33 -3.35 14.69
N GLU A 145 -18.75 -4.56 14.35
CA GLU A 145 -19.67 -5.40 15.12
C GLU A 145 -18.91 -6.47 15.92
N SER A 146 -19.62 -7.24 16.75
CA SER A 146 -19.02 -8.41 17.41
C SER A 146 -18.68 -9.50 16.40
N GLY A 147 -17.64 -10.29 16.69
CA GLY A 147 -17.32 -11.48 15.89
C GLY A 147 -18.40 -12.54 15.93
N THR A 148 -19.22 -12.57 16.99
CA THR A 148 -20.38 -13.48 17.13
C THR A 148 -21.47 -13.19 16.10
N ASP A 149 -21.61 -11.91 15.73
CA ASP A 149 -22.72 -11.43 14.89
C ASP A 149 -22.47 -11.70 13.40
N ARG A 150 -21.26 -12.17 13.05
CA ARG A 150 -20.83 -12.47 11.68
C ARG A 150 -21.76 -13.45 10.96
N PHE A 151 -22.45 -14.33 11.68
CA PHE A 151 -23.33 -15.35 11.10
C PHE A 151 -24.81 -14.95 11.04
N ASN A 152 -25.19 -13.76 11.52
CA ASN A 152 -26.60 -13.35 11.57
C ASN A 152 -27.29 -13.32 10.18
N TRP A 153 -26.52 -13.13 9.09
CA TRP A 153 -27.04 -13.22 7.72
C TRP A 153 -27.40 -14.65 7.28
N CYS A 154 -26.86 -15.69 7.94
CA CYS A 154 -27.16 -17.09 7.65
C CYS A 154 -28.50 -17.52 8.29
N ASP A 155 -28.80 -17.04 9.49
CA ASP A 155 -30.00 -17.43 10.25
C ASP A 155 -31.28 -16.72 9.77
N SER A 156 -31.16 -15.83 8.78
CA SER A 156 -32.25 -15.05 8.18
C SER A 156 -32.74 -15.57 6.82
N GLN A 157 -32.33 -16.79 6.45
CA GLN A 157 -32.79 -17.54 5.26
C GLN A 157 -33.71 -18.69 5.69
#